data_AF-A0A7W7AM58-F1
#
_entry.id   AF-A0A7W7AM58-F1
#
_cell.length_a   1.000
_cell.length_b   1.000
_cell.length_c   1.000
_cell.angle_alpha   90.00
_cell.angle_beta   90.00
_cell.angle_gamma   90.00
#
_symmetry.space_group_name_H-M   'P 1'
#
loop_
_entity.id
_entity.type
_entity.pdbx_description
1 polymer ?
#
loop_
_entity_poly.entity_id
_entity_poly.type
_entity_poly.pdbx_seq_one_letter_code
_entity_poly.pdbx_strand_id
1 'polypeptide(L)'
;MSVEGASYEVEPELAGETVTLLWGLFDQELFVEHDGKRFGPFQPSRGAVPLYRYRKHQKSKAEERLDKVVRLADQLGLPRAAVTGGDRPLPSLPLSARDLAVRTTPFPEPVVEQAYATPLAARQAIAAQLCRPLGSLPEEDRRFIAELLSETLDKITVADRIRERLQTRRKEG
;
A
#
# COMPACT_ATOMS: atom_id res chain seq x y z
N MET A 1 -6.35 7.71 -47.13
CA MET A 1 -5.43 8.81 -46.74
C MET A 1 -4.14 8.22 -46.20
N SER A 2 -2.95 8.76 -46.53
CA SER A 2 -1.68 8.30 -45.94
C SER A 2 -1.06 9.36 -45.05
N VAL A 3 -0.75 8.99 -43.81
CA VAL A 3 -0.08 9.84 -42.81
C VAL A 3 1.10 9.06 -42.27
N GLU A 4 2.31 9.64 -42.29
CA GLU A 4 3.57 9.00 -41.86
C GLU A 4 3.76 7.54 -42.35
N GLY A 5 3.34 7.24 -43.58
CA GLY A 5 3.50 5.92 -44.18
C GLY A 5 2.47 4.86 -43.75
N ALA A 6 1.47 5.22 -42.94
CA ALA A 6 0.31 4.39 -42.62
C ALA A 6 -0.90 4.81 -43.45
N SER A 7 -1.62 3.82 -44.00
CA SER A 7 -2.83 4.03 -44.80
C SER A 7 -4.08 3.88 -43.94
N TYR A 8 -4.88 4.93 -43.88
CA TYR A 8 -6.16 4.96 -43.18
C TYR A 8 -7.29 5.00 -44.20
N GLU A 9 -8.26 4.11 -43.99
CA GLU A 9 -9.53 4.11 -44.68
C GLU A 9 -10.48 5.01 -43.90
N VAL A 10 -10.72 6.20 -44.46
CA VAL A 10 -11.67 7.19 -43.93
C VAL A 10 -12.93 7.14 -44.79
N GLU A 11 -14.06 7.57 -44.25
CA GLU A 11 -15.32 7.60 -45.01
C GLU A 11 -15.18 8.42 -46.31
N PRO A 12 -15.84 7.99 -47.39
CA PRO A 12 -15.73 8.64 -48.70
C PRO A 12 -16.24 10.09 -48.70
N GLU A 13 -17.04 10.48 -47.71
CA GLU A 13 -17.50 11.86 -47.52
C GLU A 13 -16.37 12.83 -47.13
N LEU A 14 -15.28 12.32 -46.54
CA LEU A 14 -14.12 13.12 -46.13
C LEU A 14 -13.02 13.15 -47.21
N ALA A 15 -13.29 12.61 -48.40
CA ALA A 15 -12.33 12.50 -49.49
C ALA A 15 -12.21 13.84 -50.25
N GLY A 16 -11.10 14.55 -50.04
CA GLY A 16 -10.79 15.82 -50.73
C GLY A 16 -11.01 17.08 -49.88
N GLU A 17 -11.43 16.94 -48.63
CA GLU A 17 -11.65 18.04 -47.70
C GLU A 17 -10.45 18.28 -46.76
N THR A 18 -10.33 19.52 -46.26
CA THR A 18 -9.26 19.89 -45.30
C THR A 18 -9.73 19.54 -43.90
N VAL A 19 -9.25 18.41 -43.38
CA VAL A 19 -9.66 17.88 -42.08
C VAL A 19 -8.59 18.11 -41.01
N THR A 20 -9.00 18.30 -39.76
CA THR A 20 -8.07 18.36 -38.62
C THR A 20 -7.89 16.97 -38.04
N LEU A 21 -6.65 16.49 -38.03
CA LEU A 21 -6.29 15.19 -37.48
C LEU A 21 -6.01 15.32 -35.99
N LEU A 22 -6.82 14.65 -35.18
CA LEU A 22 -6.61 14.53 -33.74
C LEU A 22 -5.91 13.19 -33.47
N TRP A 23 -4.58 13.22 -33.52
CA TRP A 23 -3.75 12.07 -33.19
C TRP A 23 -3.20 12.23 -31.77
N GLY A 24 -3.54 11.28 -30.88
CA GLY A 24 -2.90 11.16 -29.58
C GLY A 24 -1.44 10.75 -29.75
N LEU A 25 -0.50 11.50 -29.18
CA LEU A 25 0.95 11.23 -29.22
C LEU A 25 1.34 9.81 -28.74
N PHE A 26 0.44 9.12 -28.03
CA PHE A 26 0.68 7.85 -27.36
C PHE A 26 -0.24 6.70 -27.79
N ASP A 27 -1.17 6.93 -28.72
CA ASP A 27 -2.18 5.95 -29.13
C ASP A 27 -2.25 5.81 -30.66
N GLN A 28 -2.70 4.66 -31.15
CA GLN A 28 -2.88 4.38 -32.60
C GLN A 28 -4.28 4.74 -33.10
N GLU A 29 -5.10 5.39 -32.27
CA GLU A 29 -6.48 5.74 -32.57
C GLU A 29 -6.53 7.12 -33.25
N LEU A 30 -6.89 7.13 -34.54
CA LEU A 30 -7.03 8.37 -35.31
C LEU A 30 -8.48 8.87 -35.21
N PHE A 31 -8.63 10.12 -34.78
CA PHE A 31 -9.89 10.84 -34.88
C PHE A 31 -9.75 11.95 -35.92
N VAL A 32 -10.76 12.07 -36.77
CA VAL A 32 -10.85 13.10 -37.80
C VAL A 32 -11.96 14.06 -37.39
N GLU A 33 -11.64 15.34 -37.29
CA GLU A 33 -12.63 16.38 -37.06
C GLU A 33 -12.89 17.14 -38.36
N HIS A 34 -14.16 17.20 -38.76
CA HIS A 34 -14.64 17.97 -39.90
C HIS A 34 -15.96 18.67 -39.54
N ASP A 35 -16.04 19.98 -39.82
CA ASP A 35 -17.20 20.86 -39.55
C ASP A 35 -17.75 20.74 -38.10
N GLY A 36 -16.86 20.66 -37.11
CA GLY A 36 -17.22 20.55 -35.69
C GLY A 36 -17.79 19.19 -35.25
N LYS A 37 -17.77 18.18 -36.14
CA LYS A 37 -18.16 16.80 -35.84
C LYS A 37 -16.92 15.91 -35.82
N ARG A 38 -16.82 15.08 -34.78
CA ARG A 38 -15.71 14.15 -34.57
C ARG A 38 -16.08 12.77 -35.10
N PHE A 39 -15.30 12.29 -36.04
CA PHE A 39 -15.43 10.96 -36.64
C PHE A 39 -14.25 10.08 -36.19
N GLY A 40 -14.54 8.85 -35.75
CA GLY A 40 -13.55 7.89 -35.29
C GLY A 40 -14.07 6.96 -34.19
N PRO A 41 -13.28 5.97 -33.75
CA PRO A 41 -11.86 5.76 -34.07
C PRO A 41 -11.63 4.98 -35.37
N PHE A 42 -10.79 5.51 -36.26
CA PHE A 42 -10.38 4.80 -37.48
C PHE A 42 -9.16 3.93 -37.21
N GLN A 43 -9.24 2.64 -37.55
CA GLN A 43 -8.13 1.69 -37.45
C GLN A 43 -7.34 1.66 -38.77
N PRO A 44 -6.01 1.46 -38.74
CA PRO A 44 -5.20 1.37 -39.95
C PRO A 44 -5.58 0.12 -40.76
N SER A 45 -5.94 0.29 -42.04
CA SER A 45 -6.44 -0.81 -42.88
C SER A 45 -5.32 -1.67 -43.46
N ARG A 46 -4.07 -1.18 -43.50
CA ARG A 46 -2.88 -1.96 -43.89
C ARG A 46 -1.60 -1.45 -43.20
N GLY A 47 -1.04 -2.28 -42.34
CA GLY A 47 0.31 -2.12 -41.79
C GLY A 47 0.56 -3.17 -40.73
N ALA A 48 1.66 -3.93 -40.84
CA ALA A 48 2.01 -4.98 -39.90
C ALA A 48 1.93 -4.49 -38.44
N VAL A 49 1.25 -5.26 -37.58
CA VAL A 49 1.29 -5.06 -36.13
C VAL A 49 2.75 -4.88 -35.72
N PRO A 50 3.16 -3.75 -35.11
CA PRO A 50 4.54 -3.56 -34.71
C PRO A 50 4.88 -4.58 -33.60
N LEU A 51 5.44 -5.72 -33.97
CA LEU A 51 5.81 -6.83 -33.08
C LEU A 51 6.97 -6.50 -32.10
N TYR A 52 7.39 -5.24 -32.00
CA TYR A 52 8.59 -4.87 -31.23
C TYR A 52 8.48 -3.57 -30.42
N ARG A 53 7.28 -3.15 -30.03
CA ARG A 53 7.15 -2.08 -29.02
C ARG A 53 6.33 -2.54 -27.81
N TYR A 54 6.89 -3.52 -27.09
CA TYR A 54 6.50 -3.73 -25.69
C TYR A 54 6.76 -2.44 -24.90
N ARG A 55 5.73 -1.97 -24.18
CA ARG A 55 5.89 -0.93 -23.16
C ARG A 55 6.93 -1.42 -22.15
N LYS A 56 8.04 -0.69 -21.98
CA LYS A 56 8.90 -0.92 -20.82
C LYS A 56 8.08 -0.56 -19.59
N HIS A 57 7.85 -1.53 -18.70
CA HIS A 57 7.20 -1.30 -17.43
C HIS A 57 7.96 -0.20 -16.68
N GLN A 58 7.24 0.79 -16.15
CA GLN A 58 7.87 1.76 -15.24
C GLN A 58 8.44 0.97 -14.06
N LYS A 59 9.72 1.22 -13.74
CA LYS A 59 10.38 0.59 -12.60
C LYS A 59 9.54 0.84 -11.35
N SER A 60 9.26 -0.22 -10.61
CA SER A 60 8.56 -0.10 -9.33
C SER A 60 9.44 0.62 -8.31
N LYS A 61 8.82 1.21 -7.28
CA LYS A 61 9.56 1.81 -6.14
C LYS A 61 10.52 0.81 -5.47
N ALA A 62 10.24 -0.49 -5.58
CA ALA A 62 11.12 -1.55 -5.08
C ALA A 62 12.37 -1.71 -5.95
N GLU A 63 12.24 -1.70 -7.27
CA GLU A 63 13.38 -1.76 -8.19
C GLU A 63 14.27 -0.52 -8.10
N GLU A 64 13.70 0.67 -7.93
CA GLU A 64 14.48 1.90 -7.72
C GLU A 64 15.28 1.85 -6.41
N ARG A 65 14.69 1.28 -5.34
CA ARG A 65 15.40 1.06 -4.07
C ARG A 65 16.55 0.07 -4.25
N LEU A 66 16.33 -1.00 -5.01
CA LEU A 66 17.38 -1.98 -5.32
C LEU A 66 18.53 -1.35 -6.11
N ASP A 67 18.22 -0.52 -7.12
CA ASP A 67 19.21 0.22 -7.91
C ASP A 67 20.07 1.14 -7.01
N LYS A 68 19.44 1.84 -6.05
CA LYS A 68 20.14 2.68 -5.06
C LYS A 68 21.05 1.86 -4.15
N VAL A 69 20.56 0.72 -3.66
CA VAL A 69 21.32 -0.19 -2.79
C VAL A 69 22.52 -0.78 -3.54
N VAL A 70 22.37 -1.17 -4.81
CA VAL A 70 23.48 -1.65 -5.65
C VAL A 70 24.54 -0.55 -5.83
N ARG A 71 24.13 0.68 -6.15
CA ARG A 71 25.07 1.81 -6.30
C ARG A 71 25.84 2.11 -5.02
N LEU A 72 25.16 2.07 -3.87
CA LEU A 72 25.79 2.25 -2.56
C LEU A 72 26.78 1.12 -2.26
N ALA A 73 26.44 -0.12 -2.63
CA ALA A 73 27.34 -1.26 -2.46
C ALA A 73 28.61 -1.12 -3.32
N ASP A 74 28.48 -0.68 -4.58
CA ASP A 74 29.62 -0.42 -5.46
C ASP A 74 30.54 0.69 -4.89
N GLN A 75 29.96 1.75 -4.31
CA GLN A 75 30.71 2.80 -3.62
C GLN A 75 31.46 2.30 -2.37
N LEU A 76 30.89 1.34 -1.67
CA LEU A 76 31.46 0.72 -0.47
C LEU A 76 32.42 -0.44 -0.80
N GLY A 77 32.61 -0.77 -2.09
CA GLY A 77 33.43 -1.91 -2.51
C GLY A 77 32.85 -3.27 -2.09
N LEU A 78 31.55 -3.35 -1.85
CA LEU A 78 30.88 -4.56 -1.41
C LEU A 78 30.45 -5.39 -2.64
N PRO A 79 30.90 -6.66 -2.77
CA PRO A 79 30.48 -7.50 -3.88
C PRO A 79 28.96 -7.73 -3.81
N ARG A 80 28.28 -7.68 -4.97
CA ARG A 80 26.83 -7.81 -5.10
C ARG A 80 26.23 -9.05 -4.40
N ALA A 81 27.02 -10.13 -4.27
CA ALA A 81 26.68 -11.33 -3.51
C ALA A 81 26.39 -11.08 -2.02
N ALA A 82 27.08 -10.12 -1.38
CA ALA A 82 26.86 -9.73 0.01
C ALA A 82 25.54 -8.97 0.22
N VAL A 83 24.99 -8.37 -0.84
CA VAL A 83 23.82 -7.49 -0.79
C VAL A 83 22.55 -8.20 -1.24
N THR A 84 22.66 -9.10 -2.21
CA THR A 84 21.51 -9.87 -2.75
C THR A 84 21.27 -11.17 -1.97
N GLY A 85 22.05 -11.46 -0.92
CA GLY A 85 21.92 -12.70 -0.15
C GLY A 85 22.22 -13.94 -0.98
N GLY A 86 23.16 -13.83 -1.94
CA GLY A 86 23.59 -14.98 -2.72
C GLY A 86 24.18 -16.06 -1.82
N ASP A 87 23.88 -17.32 -2.15
CA ASP A 87 24.19 -18.60 -1.48
C ASP A 87 25.69 -18.88 -1.28
N ARG A 88 26.45 -17.89 -0.81
CA ARG A 88 27.77 -18.08 -0.25
C ARG A 88 27.53 -18.20 1.26
N PRO A 89 27.80 -19.36 1.89
CA PRO A 89 27.91 -19.39 3.33
C PRO A 89 28.90 -18.30 3.70
N LEU A 90 28.44 -17.33 4.51
CA LEU A 90 29.31 -16.30 5.09
C LEU A 90 30.58 -17.01 5.54
N PRO A 91 31.80 -16.49 5.24
CA PRO A 91 33.01 -17.11 5.76
C PRO A 91 32.77 -17.24 7.26
N SER A 92 32.65 -18.49 7.71
CA SER A 92 32.28 -18.82 9.07
C SER A 92 33.22 -17.99 9.94
N LEU A 93 32.64 -17.07 10.72
CA LEU A 93 33.38 -16.27 11.69
C LEU A 93 34.40 -17.21 12.36
N PRO A 94 35.67 -16.79 12.51
CA PRO A 94 36.69 -17.67 13.06
C PRO A 94 36.14 -18.30 14.34
N LEU A 95 36.35 -19.62 14.54
CA LEU A 95 35.79 -20.36 15.69
C LEU A 95 35.98 -19.63 17.02
N SER A 96 37.01 -18.79 17.13
CA SER A 96 37.27 -17.85 18.23
C SER A 96 36.12 -16.90 18.61
N ALA A 97 35.11 -16.70 17.75
CA ALA A 97 33.91 -15.92 18.08
C ALA A 97 32.83 -16.75 18.80
N ARG A 98 32.86 -18.09 18.69
CA ARG A 98 31.97 -18.97 19.47
C ARG A 98 32.37 -19.04 20.95
N ASP A 99 33.64 -18.83 21.25
CA ASP A 99 34.18 -18.79 22.62
C ASP A 99 34.13 -17.38 23.25
N LEU A 100 33.62 -16.37 22.53
CA LEU A 100 33.27 -15.12 23.18
C LEU A 100 32.05 -15.40 24.06
N ALA A 101 32.26 -15.51 25.36
CA ALA A 101 31.17 -15.52 26.34
C ALA A 101 30.41 -14.20 26.23
N VAL A 102 29.46 -14.13 25.30
CA VAL A 102 28.59 -12.97 25.10
C VAL A 102 27.75 -12.87 26.37
N ARG A 103 28.01 -11.82 27.16
CA ARG A 103 27.20 -11.51 28.33
C ARG A 103 25.82 -11.12 27.82
N THR A 104 24.88 -12.07 27.84
CA THR A 104 23.48 -11.79 27.55
C THR A 104 22.86 -11.18 28.80
N THR A 105 22.64 -9.86 28.78
CA THR A 105 21.76 -9.21 29.75
C THR A 105 20.33 -9.38 29.23
N PRO A 106 19.43 -10.10 29.94
CA PRO A 106 18.03 -10.13 29.57
C PRO A 106 17.48 -8.70 29.56
N PHE A 107 16.63 -8.39 28.60
CA PHE A 107 15.96 -7.10 28.57
C PHE A 107 15.19 -6.90 29.88
N PRO A 108 15.19 -5.69 30.46
CA PRO A 108 14.32 -5.41 31.59
C PRO A 108 12.87 -5.66 31.16
N GLU A 109 12.13 -6.42 31.97
CA GLU A 109 10.72 -6.66 31.69
C GLU A 109 9.99 -5.32 31.59
N PRO A 110 9.17 -5.10 30.55
CA PRO A 110 8.40 -3.87 30.45
C PRO A 110 7.51 -3.78 31.69
N VAL A 111 7.56 -2.64 32.39
CA VAL A 111 6.64 -2.35 33.49
C VAL A 111 5.24 -2.29 32.88
N VAL A 112 4.47 -3.36 33.03
CA VAL A 112 3.08 -3.38 32.60
C VAL A 112 2.31 -2.55 33.61
N GLU A 113 2.03 -1.29 33.29
CA GLU A 113 1.13 -0.47 34.08
C GLU A 113 -0.23 -1.17 34.17
N GLN A 114 -0.57 -1.65 35.37
CA GLN A 114 -1.77 -2.44 35.61
C GLN A 114 -3.04 -1.58 35.54
N ALA A 115 -2.91 -0.28 35.83
CA ALA A 115 -3.98 0.71 35.78
C ALA A 115 -3.80 1.69 34.61
N TYR A 116 -4.89 2.33 34.18
CA TYR A 116 -4.79 3.47 33.26
C TYR A 116 -4.21 4.70 34.00
N ALA A 117 -3.69 5.69 33.26
CA ALA A 117 -3.19 6.91 33.90
C ALA A 117 -4.33 7.87 34.31
N THR A 118 -5.43 7.88 33.54
CA THR A 118 -6.59 8.75 33.76
C THR A 118 -7.88 8.07 33.30
N PRO A 119 -9.06 8.48 33.81
CA PRO A 119 -10.35 7.98 33.33
C PRO A 119 -10.59 8.27 31.84
N LEU A 120 -10.02 9.36 31.32
CA LEU A 120 -10.14 9.74 29.91
C LEU A 120 -9.31 8.79 29.02
N ALA A 121 -8.11 8.41 29.47
CA ALA A 121 -7.29 7.39 28.81
C ALA A 121 -7.98 6.01 28.83
N ALA A 122 -8.66 5.66 29.92
CA ALA A 122 -9.45 4.44 29.99
C ALA A 122 -10.60 4.44 28.96
N ARG A 123 -11.37 5.54 28.86
CA ARG A 123 -12.42 5.69 27.83
C ARG A 123 -11.88 5.54 26.42
N GLN A 124 -10.72 6.13 26.14
CA GLN A 124 -10.07 6.02 24.83
C GLN A 124 -9.61 4.59 24.54
N ALA A 125 -9.04 3.91 25.52
CA ALA A 125 -8.64 2.51 25.40
C ALA A 125 -9.84 1.59 25.14
N ILE A 126 -10.96 1.80 25.84
CA ILE A 126 -12.20 1.04 25.62
C ILE A 126 -12.73 1.29 24.21
N ALA A 127 -12.78 2.54 23.75
CA ALA A 127 -13.21 2.86 22.38
C ALA A 127 -12.34 2.14 21.32
N ALA A 128 -11.03 2.10 21.55
CA ALA A 128 -10.09 1.38 20.69
C ALA A 128 -10.32 -0.14 20.72
N GLN A 129 -10.55 -0.74 21.90
CA GLN A 129 -10.84 -2.17 22.03
C GLN A 129 -12.16 -2.58 21.37
N LEU A 130 -13.18 -1.72 21.42
CA LEU A 130 -14.48 -1.96 20.79
C LEU A 130 -14.51 -1.61 19.29
N CYS A 131 -13.46 -0.98 18.77
CA CYS A 131 -13.39 -0.42 17.42
C CYS A 131 -14.59 0.48 17.06
N ARG A 132 -15.19 1.14 18.05
CA ARG A 132 -16.40 1.96 17.90
C ARG A 132 -16.36 3.14 18.86
N PRO A 133 -16.88 4.32 18.47
CA PRO A 133 -16.96 5.45 19.38
C PRO A 133 -17.92 5.13 20.53
N LEU A 134 -17.53 5.47 21.77
CA LEU A 134 -18.42 5.33 22.94
C LEU A 134 -19.73 6.10 22.77
N GLY A 135 -19.70 7.16 21.96
CA GLY A 135 -20.86 7.95 21.56
C GLY A 135 -21.91 7.20 20.71
N SER A 136 -21.61 5.99 20.24
CA SER A 136 -22.55 5.12 19.54
C SER A 136 -23.21 4.08 20.45
N LEU A 137 -22.75 3.91 21.69
CA LEU A 137 -23.32 2.95 22.63
C LEU A 137 -24.66 3.47 23.18
N PRO A 138 -25.58 2.61 23.64
CA PRO A 138 -26.80 3.06 24.31
C PRO A 138 -26.45 3.80 25.61
N GLU A 139 -27.37 4.64 26.09
CA GLU A 139 -27.14 5.49 27.26
C GLU A 139 -26.86 4.69 28.54
N GLU A 140 -27.51 3.53 28.69
CA GLU A 140 -27.28 2.59 29.80
C GLU A 140 -25.82 2.12 29.85
N ASP A 141 -25.26 1.71 28.71
CA ASP A 141 -23.88 1.20 28.65
C ASP A 141 -22.87 2.32 28.88
N ARG A 142 -23.17 3.56 28.46
CA ARG A 142 -22.34 4.74 28.72
C ARG A 142 -22.31 5.09 30.21
N ARG A 143 -23.45 5.02 30.90
CA ARG A 143 -23.53 5.23 32.35
C ARG A 143 -22.77 4.14 33.10
N PHE A 144 -22.96 2.88 32.71
CA PHE A 144 -22.21 1.75 33.28
C PHE A 144 -20.69 1.94 33.13
N ILE A 145 -20.20 2.34 31.95
CA ILE A 145 -18.78 2.61 31.75
C ILE A 145 -18.30 3.79 32.61
N ALA A 146 -19.12 4.84 32.79
CA ALA A 146 -18.74 5.97 33.62
C ALA A 146 -18.65 5.61 35.11
N GLU A 147 -19.59 4.81 35.62
CA GLU A 147 -19.60 4.29 36.99
C GLU A 147 -18.42 3.35 37.22
N LEU A 148 -18.20 2.39 36.32
CA LEU A 148 -17.08 1.46 36.36
C LEU A 148 -15.73 2.17 36.45
N LEU A 149 -15.52 3.21 35.64
CA LEU A 149 -14.28 3.98 35.65
C LEU A 149 -14.12 4.90 36.86
N SER A 150 -15.21 5.17 37.59
CA SER A 150 -15.14 5.85 38.89
C SER A 150 -14.78 4.90 40.04
N GLU A 151 -15.13 3.62 39.91
CA GLU A 151 -14.80 2.58 40.89
C GLU A 151 -13.38 2.04 40.72
N THR A 152 -12.96 1.77 39.49
CA THR A 152 -11.71 1.04 39.23
C THR A 152 -11.09 1.45 37.91
N LEU A 153 -9.77 1.61 37.93
CA LEU A 153 -8.98 2.01 36.78
C LEU A 153 -8.02 0.89 36.32
N ASP A 154 -8.14 -0.30 36.90
CA ASP A 154 -7.38 -1.49 36.50
C ASP A 154 -7.79 -2.00 35.12
N LYS A 155 -6.80 -2.20 34.25
CA LYS A 155 -7.00 -2.60 32.85
C LYS A 155 -7.73 -3.94 32.72
N ILE A 156 -7.36 -4.90 33.57
CA ILE A 156 -7.91 -6.27 33.55
C ILE A 156 -9.38 -6.25 33.98
N THR A 157 -9.66 -5.67 35.15
CA THR A 157 -11.01 -5.59 35.71
C THR A 157 -11.98 -4.83 34.79
N VAL A 158 -11.52 -3.71 34.23
CA VAL A 158 -12.32 -2.91 33.29
C VAL A 158 -12.61 -3.71 32.02
N ALA A 159 -11.62 -4.38 31.44
CA ALA A 159 -11.81 -5.17 30.22
C ALA A 159 -12.75 -6.36 30.43
N ASP A 160 -12.64 -7.04 31.58
CA ASP A 160 -13.46 -8.19 31.92
C ASP A 160 -14.95 -7.81 32.10
N ARG A 161 -15.23 -6.79 32.92
CA ARG A 161 -16.62 -6.31 33.15
C ARG A 161 -17.27 -5.76 31.89
N ILE A 162 -16.53 -5.06 31.03
CA ILE A 162 -17.07 -4.57 29.75
C ILE A 162 -17.39 -5.74 28.81
N ARG A 163 -16.53 -6.76 28.77
CA ARG A 163 -16.78 -7.95 27.96
C ARG A 163 -18.01 -8.70 28.45
N GLU A 164 -18.19 -8.87 29.76
CA GLU A 164 -19.37 -9.50 30.35
C GLU A 164 -20.65 -8.76 29.95
N ARG A 165 -20.68 -7.43 30.11
CA ARG A 165 -21.82 -6.57 29.73
C ARG A 165 -22.19 -6.69 28.25
N LEU A 166 -21.19 -6.79 27.36
CA LEU A 166 -21.44 -6.95 25.92
C LEU A 166 -21.91 -8.37 25.56
N GLN A 167 -21.48 -9.38 26.32
CA GLN A 167 -21.95 -10.76 26.13
C GLN A 167 -23.41 -10.94 26.58
N THR A 168 -23.83 -10.34 27.70
CA THR A 168 -25.23 -10.38 28.14
C THR A 168 -26.13 -9.69 27.11
N ARG A 169 -25.74 -8.52 26.63
CA ARG A 169 -26.45 -7.79 25.55
C ARG A 169 -26.62 -8.61 24.27
N ARG A 170 -25.64 -9.44 23.89
CA ARG A 170 -25.71 -10.34 22.74
C ARG A 170 -26.63 -11.54 22.94
N LYS A 171 -26.93 -11.92 24.18
CA LYS A 171 -27.86 -13.02 24.49
C LYS A 171 -29.31 -12.54 24.59
N GLU A 172 -29.51 -11.26 24.88
CA GLU A 172 -30.83 -10.65 25.06
C GLU A 172 -31.44 -10.08 23.76
N GLY A 173 -30.64 -9.91 22.70
CA GLY A 173 -31.08 -9.41 21.38
C GLY A 173 -31.02 -10.49 20.31
#